data_AF-A0A9E3S276-F1
#
_entry.id   AF-A0A9E3S276-F1
#
_cell.length_a   1.000
_cell.length_b   1.000
_cell.length_c   1.000
_cell.angle_alpha   90.00
_cell.angle_beta   90.00
_cell.angle_gamma   90.00
#
_symmetry.space_group_name_H-M   'P 1'
#
loop_
_entity.id
_entity.type
_entity.pdbx_description
1 polymer ?
#
loop_
_entity_poly.entity_id
_entity_poly.type
_entity_poly.pdbx_seq_one_letter_code
_entity_poly.pdbx_strand_id
1 'polypeptide(L)'
;VLGCNGYDIVDLGVMVPAQKILDAAREHKADIIGLSGLITPSLEEMAHVAREMQRQGFTIPLLIGGATTSLAHTAVKIEPNYEHPVVYVKDASRAVGVCTQLLSNDMRDAFAAEIRADYASTRERHLKHKSDTVRLPLAGARANKFAIDWSRYTPPAPKQPGVHVLKAYDLARLAEMIDWTPFFASWELHGKFPKILDDAVVGTEATKLYADAQAMLKQMIAENWVEARAVFGLFPANTVDDDDIAVYTDESRSEKLMTWHNLRQQMKKPEGRANLCIADFVAPQASGLKDYLGAFVVTAGIGEDERAQAFEAAHDDYSAILFKSLCDRLAEAFAEHLHLRVRKEFWGYASEEALANDDLIGEKYQGIRPAPGYPACPEHSEKAGLFEVLDATAQIGVKLTENFAMWPGAAVSGFYLSHPDSQYFAVAKIERDQVEDYARRKGWTLVEAERWLAPNLAYQPG
;
A
#
# COMPACT_ATOMS: atom_id res chain seq x y z
N VAL A 1 -14.36 11.22 16.25
CA VAL A 1 -14.74 10.27 17.34
C VAL A 1 -14.26 10.72 18.71
N LEU A 2 -12.95 10.87 18.97
CA LEU A 2 -12.46 11.28 20.30
C LEU A 2 -12.97 12.68 20.70
N GLY A 3 -12.96 13.67 19.78
CA GLY A 3 -13.54 15.00 20.05
C GLY A 3 -15.01 14.96 20.48
N CYS A 4 -15.81 14.06 19.89
CA CYS A 4 -17.22 13.84 20.28
C CYS A 4 -17.38 13.29 21.71
N ASN A 5 -16.30 12.79 22.32
CA ASN A 5 -16.27 12.23 23.67
C ASN A 5 -15.55 13.15 24.67
N GLY A 6 -15.40 14.44 24.34
CA GLY A 6 -14.88 15.46 25.25
C GLY A 6 -13.35 15.49 25.35
N TYR A 7 -12.64 14.90 24.39
CA TYR A 7 -11.18 14.99 24.29
C TYR A 7 -10.77 16.17 23.40
N ASP A 8 -9.81 16.98 23.84
CA ASP A 8 -9.16 17.97 23.00
C ASP A 8 -8.15 17.29 22.08
N ILE A 9 -8.27 17.50 20.77
CA ILE A 9 -7.44 16.86 19.75
C ILE A 9 -6.57 17.91 19.06
N VAL A 10 -5.26 17.72 19.13
CA VAL A 10 -4.29 18.46 18.32
C VAL A 10 -3.86 17.57 17.17
N ASP A 11 -4.47 17.76 16.00
CA ASP A 11 -4.06 17.07 14.77
C ASP A 11 -2.87 17.79 14.14
N LEU A 12 -1.72 17.11 14.06
CA LEU A 12 -0.49 17.65 13.46
C LEU A 12 -0.42 17.42 11.94
N GLY A 13 -1.39 16.72 11.37
CA GLY A 13 -1.47 16.34 9.97
C GLY A 13 -0.66 15.09 9.63
N VAL A 14 -0.27 14.98 8.36
CA VAL A 14 0.47 13.85 7.81
C VAL A 14 1.95 14.18 7.60
N MET A 15 2.80 13.16 7.49
CA MET A 15 4.26 13.31 7.29
C MET A 15 4.94 14.17 8.36
N VAL A 16 4.50 14.04 9.61
CA VAL A 16 5.02 14.83 10.74
C VAL A 16 6.27 14.15 11.31
N PRO A 17 7.44 14.83 11.37
CA PRO A 17 8.65 14.24 11.95
C PRO A 17 8.47 13.91 13.43
N ALA A 18 9.11 12.83 13.89
CA ALA A 18 9.06 12.39 15.29
C ALA A 18 9.33 13.53 16.29
N GLN A 19 10.38 14.33 16.06
CA GLN A 19 10.70 15.45 16.94
C GLN A 19 9.57 16.48 17.04
N LYS A 20 8.90 16.80 15.92
CA LYS A 20 7.78 17.74 15.90
C LYS A 20 6.57 17.20 16.69
N ILE A 21 6.33 15.88 16.63
CA ILE A 21 5.28 15.23 17.43
C ILE A 21 5.58 15.40 18.93
N LEU A 22 6.83 15.14 19.33
CA LEU A 22 7.24 15.21 20.73
C LEU A 22 7.28 16.66 21.26
N ASP A 23 7.72 17.61 20.44
CA ASP A 23 7.70 19.03 20.79
C ASP A 23 6.27 19.54 20.97
N ALA A 24 5.36 19.21 20.05
CA ALA A 24 3.95 19.56 20.17
C ALA A 24 3.29 18.92 21.40
N ALA A 25 3.60 17.65 21.70
CA ALA A 25 3.08 16.98 22.90
C ALA A 25 3.51 17.70 24.19
N ARG A 26 4.72 18.26 24.24
CA ARG A 26 5.17 19.08 25.37
C ARG A 26 4.52 20.46 25.40
N GLU A 27 4.46 21.13 24.25
CA GLU A 27 3.86 22.45 24.11
C GLU A 27 2.40 22.46 24.56
N HIS A 28 1.63 21.48 24.09
CA HIS A 28 0.21 21.33 24.39
C HIS A 28 -0.06 20.56 25.69
N LYS A 29 0.98 20.08 26.38
CA LYS A 29 0.87 19.24 27.59
C LYS A 29 -0.06 18.04 27.37
N ALA A 30 0.12 17.36 26.24
CA ALA A 30 -0.74 16.26 25.84
C ALA A 30 -0.69 15.11 26.84
N ASP A 31 -1.84 14.50 27.13
CA ASP A 31 -1.93 13.34 28.02
C ASP A 31 -1.69 12.00 27.30
N ILE A 32 -1.80 11.98 25.97
CA ILE A 32 -1.62 10.81 25.10
C ILE A 32 -1.01 11.27 23.77
N ILE A 33 -0.09 10.48 23.21
CA ILE A 33 0.34 10.60 21.80
C ILE A 33 -0.31 9.48 20.99
N GLY A 34 -0.95 9.81 19.87
CA GLY A 34 -1.47 8.84 18.89
C GLY A 34 -0.69 8.88 17.59
N LEU A 35 -0.32 7.72 17.04
CA LEU A 35 0.35 7.59 15.75
C LEU A 35 -0.52 6.79 14.78
N SER A 36 -0.62 7.28 13.54
CA SER A 36 -1.32 6.62 12.43
C SER A 36 -0.35 6.28 11.31
N GLY A 37 -0.48 5.09 10.73
CA GLY A 37 0.38 4.60 9.65
C GLY A 37 -0.39 3.86 8.56
N LEU A 38 -0.18 4.25 7.31
CA LEU A 38 -0.85 3.67 6.13
C LEU A 38 0.01 2.64 5.39
N ILE A 39 1.32 2.87 5.34
CA ILE A 39 2.26 2.04 4.58
C ILE A 39 3.27 1.37 5.51
N THR A 40 3.84 0.24 5.08
CA THR A 40 4.71 -0.57 5.93
C THR A 40 5.94 0.17 6.48
N PRO A 41 6.56 1.14 5.77
CA PRO A 41 7.61 1.99 6.34
C PRO A 41 7.20 2.76 7.60
N SER A 42 5.91 3.11 7.74
CA SER A 42 5.39 3.84 8.91
C SER A 42 5.57 3.05 10.21
N LEU A 43 5.65 1.72 10.14
CA LEU A 43 5.83 0.86 11.31
C LEU A 43 7.20 1.07 11.98
N GLU A 44 8.25 1.25 11.18
CA GLU A 44 9.59 1.55 11.70
C GLU A 44 9.63 2.96 12.29
N GLU A 45 8.94 3.92 11.69
CA GLU A 45 8.81 5.28 12.25
C GLU A 45 8.06 5.28 13.60
N MET A 46 7.02 4.46 13.76
CA MET A 46 6.34 4.30 15.05
C MET A 46 7.26 3.71 16.13
N ALA A 47 8.07 2.70 15.78
CA ALA A 47 9.07 2.16 16.69
C ALA A 47 10.16 3.19 17.01
N HIS A 48 10.53 4.04 16.05
CA HIS A 48 11.45 5.16 16.26
C HIS A 48 10.88 6.19 17.24
N VAL A 49 9.61 6.60 17.08
CA VAL A 49 8.93 7.51 18.02
C VAL A 49 8.90 6.90 19.43
N ALA A 50 8.60 5.61 19.58
CA ALA A 50 8.63 4.94 20.88
C ALA A 50 10.02 5.00 21.55
N ARG A 51 11.09 4.71 20.80
CA ARG A 51 12.48 4.86 21.29
C ARG A 51 12.79 6.29 21.70
N GLU A 52 12.31 7.26 20.93
CA GLU A 52 12.57 8.67 21.16
C GLU A 52 11.78 9.21 22.36
N MET A 53 10.54 8.75 22.56
CA MET A 53 9.76 8.99 23.77
C MET A 53 10.49 8.48 25.01
N GLN A 54 11.05 7.27 24.97
CA GLN A 54 11.88 6.73 26.05
C GLN A 54 13.13 7.59 26.29
N ARG A 55 13.87 7.91 25.22
CA ARG A 55 15.11 8.70 25.30
C ARG A 55 14.89 10.09 25.91
N GLN A 56 13.74 10.68 25.61
CA GLN A 56 13.36 12.02 26.06
C GLN A 56 12.56 12.05 27.37
N GLY A 57 12.36 10.89 28.01
CA GLY A 57 11.72 10.77 29.33
C GLY A 57 10.22 11.07 29.34
N PHE A 58 9.51 10.79 28.24
CA PHE A 58 8.04 10.85 28.23
C PHE A 58 7.46 9.77 29.12
N THR A 59 6.34 10.07 29.80
CA THR A 59 5.63 9.10 30.67
C THR A 59 4.17 8.84 30.27
N ILE A 60 3.70 9.56 29.26
CA ILE A 60 2.33 9.49 28.73
C ILE A 60 2.15 8.28 27.81
N PRO A 61 0.94 7.70 27.72
CA PRO A 61 0.68 6.58 26.84
C PRO A 61 0.90 6.89 25.35
N LEU A 62 1.29 5.85 24.60
CA LEU A 62 1.43 5.87 23.14
C LEU A 62 0.36 4.97 22.51
N LEU A 63 -0.50 5.55 21.69
CA LEU A 63 -1.51 4.84 20.90
C LEU A 63 -0.98 4.58 19.48
N ILE A 64 -1.13 3.34 19.02
CA ILE A 64 -0.70 2.89 17.68
C ILE A 64 -1.93 2.45 16.89
N GLY A 65 -2.14 3.03 15.70
CA GLY A 65 -3.23 2.68 14.80
C GLY A 65 -2.89 2.89 13.33
N GLY A 66 -3.85 2.56 12.44
CA GLY A 66 -3.71 2.68 10.99
C GLY A 66 -3.56 1.34 10.27
N ALA A 67 -3.72 1.37 8.95
CA ALA A 67 -3.92 0.18 8.10
C ALA A 67 -2.85 -0.90 8.24
N THR A 68 -1.58 -0.52 8.44
CA THR A 68 -0.47 -1.48 8.52
C THR A 68 -0.17 -1.95 9.94
N THR A 69 -0.80 -1.35 10.95
CA THR A 69 -0.55 -1.68 12.36
C THR A 69 -1.30 -2.94 12.78
N SER A 70 -0.76 -3.64 13.77
CA SER A 70 -1.41 -4.82 14.34
C SER A 70 -1.00 -5.03 15.79
N LEU A 71 -1.81 -5.79 16.52
CA LEU A 71 -1.50 -6.23 17.88
C LEU A 71 -0.13 -6.93 17.93
N ALA A 72 0.10 -7.87 16.99
CA ALA A 72 1.32 -8.65 16.94
C ALA A 72 2.55 -7.78 16.66
N HIS A 73 2.47 -6.85 15.70
CA HIS A 73 3.58 -5.96 15.39
C HIS A 73 3.87 -5.03 16.57
N THR A 74 2.84 -4.41 17.15
CA THR A 74 3.00 -3.48 18.29
C THR A 74 3.65 -4.18 19.47
N ALA A 75 3.18 -5.38 19.83
CA ALA A 75 3.73 -6.16 20.93
C ALA A 75 5.18 -6.61 20.70
N VAL A 76 5.56 -6.94 19.46
CA VAL A 76 6.89 -7.50 19.15
C VAL A 76 7.93 -6.41 18.86
N LYS A 77 7.52 -5.29 18.26
CA LYS A 77 8.44 -4.32 17.63
C LYS A 77 8.35 -2.90 18.17
N ILE A 78 7.24 -2.49 18.77
CA ILE A 78 7.06 -1.10 19.24
C ILE A 78 7.13 -1.05 20.77
N GLU A 79 6.26 -1.77 21.47
CA GLU A 79 6.17 -1.75 22.94
C GLU A 79 7.49 -2.01 23.67
N PRO A 80 8.39 -2.92 23.21
CA PRO A 80 9.66 -3.13 23.89
C PRO A 80 10.60 -1.90 23.92
N ASN A 81 10.32 -0.86 23.13
CA ASN A 81 11.14 0.34 23.05
C ASN A 81 10.69 1.46 24.02
N TYR A 82 9.58 1.28 24.74
CA TYR A 82 9.03 2.30 25.61
C TYR A 82 8.42 1.69 26.89
N GLU A 83 8.85 2.15 28.06
CA GLU A 83 8.51 1.50 29.34
C GLU A 83 7.08 1.81 29.83
N HIS A 84 6.46 2.86 29.29
CA HIS A 84 5.10 3.28 29.60
C HIS A 84 4.09 2.68 28.60
N PRO A 85 2.77 2.76 28.87
CA PRO A 85 1.78 2.03 28.09
C PRO A 85 1.84 2.35 26.59
N VAL A 86 2.09 1.31 25.78
CA VAL A 86 1.93 1.33 24.32
C VAL A 86 0.72 0.48 23.97
N VAL A 87 -0.28 1.08 23.32
CA VAL A 87 -1.56 0.41 23.06
C VAL A 87 -1.92 0.47 21.58
N TYR A 88 -1.95 -0.68 20.94
CA TYR A 88 -2.58 -0.88 19.65
C TYR A 88 -4.09 -0.70 19.74
N VAL A 89 -4.63 0.19 18.92
CA VAL A 89 -6.06 0.45 18.80
C VAL A 89 -6.50 0.08 17.39
N LYS A 90 -7.41 -0.89 17.29
CA LYS A 90 -7.84 -1.47 16.01
C LYS A 90 -8.61 -0.47 15.15
N ASP A 91 -9.49 0.30 15.75
CA ASP A 91 -10.45 1.18 15.08
C ASP A 91 -10.85 2.33 16.01
N ALA A 92 -11.45 3.38 15.44
CA ALA A 92 -11.79 4.59 16.17
C ALA A 92 -12.83 4.35 17.29
N SER A 93 -13.71 3.36 17.14
CA SER A 93 -14.74 3.05 18.14
C SER A 93 -14.13 2.56 19.46
N ARG A 94 -13.04 1.80 19.38
CA ARG A 94 -12.31 1.28 20.54
C ARG A 94 -11.39 2.33 21.18
N ALA A 95 -10.99 3.36 20.43
CA ALA A 95 -10.08 4.40 20.91
C ALA A 95 -10.62 5.13 22.16
N VAL A 96 -11.93 5.40 22.20
CA VAL A 96 -12.57 6.09 23.34
C VAL A 96 -12.41 5.29 24.62
N GLY A 97 -12.76 4.00 24.60
CA GLY A 97 -12.64 3.14 25.78
C GLY A 97 -11.20 2.92 26.24
N VAL A 98 -10.25 2.93 25.31
CA VAL A 98 -8.81 2.85 25.62
C VAL A 98 -8.34 4.14 26.30
N CYS A 99 -8.66 5.32 25.74
CA CYS A 99 -8.27 6.60 26.33
C CYS A 99 -8.86 6.77 27.73
N THR A 100 -10.14 6.42 27.93
CA THR A 100 -10.81 6.52 29.24
C THR A 100 -10.11 5.67 30.30
N GLN A 101 -9.68 4.46 29.95
CA GLN A 101 -8.95 3.59 30.88
C GLN A 101 -7.54 4.11 31.17
N LEU A 102 -6.84 4.62 30.16
CA LEU A 102 -5.47 5.13 30.30
C LEU A 102 -5.38 6.45 31.08
N LEU A 103 -6.42 7.29 31.03
CA LEU A 103 -6.48 8.56 31.75
C LEU A 103 -7.15 8.45 33.14
N SER A 104 -7.71 7.29 33.48
CA SER A 104 -8.34 7.07 34.79
C SER A 104 -7.30 6.80 35.88
N ASN A 105 -7.37 7.55 36.98
CA ASN A 105 -6.50 7.35 38.14
C ASN A 105 -6.64 5.94 38.75
N ASP A 106 -7.83 5.34 38.68
CA ASP A 106 -8.11 4.04 39.32
C ASP A 106 -7.91 2.85 38.38
N MET A 107 -8.07 3.06 37.07
CA MET A 107 -8.04 1.96 36.08
C MET A 107 -6.71 1.87 35.31
N ARG A 108 -5.95 2.96 35.20
CA ARG A 108 -4.76 3.04 34.35
C ARG A 108 -3.76 1.93 34.61
N ASP A 109 -3.37 1.73 35.87
CA ASP A 109 -2.31 0.79 36.21
C ASP A 109 -2.73 -0.67 35.99
N ALA A 110 -3.99 -0.99 36.31
CA ALA A 110 -4.57 -2.31 36.06
C ALA A 110 -4.67 -2.59 34.54
N PHE A 111 -5.17 -1.63 33.76
CA PHE A 111 -5.27 -1.76 32.32
C PHE A 111 -3.90 -1.85 31.64
N ALA A 112 -2.92 -1.05 32.08
CA ALA A 112 -1.55 -1.12 31.58
C ALA A 112 -0.86 -2.45 31.90
N ALA A 113 -1.19 -3.08 33.04
CA ALA A 113 -0.68 -4.40 33.39
C ALA A 113 -1.33 -5.50 32.53
N GLU A 114 -2.64 -5.41 32.28
CA GLU A 114 -3.37 -6.32 31.39
C GLU A 114 -2.79 -6.28 29.96
N ILE A 115 -2.64 -5.09 29.37
CA ILE A 115 -2.07 -4.94 28.03
C ILE A 115 -0.65 -5.51 27.96
N ARG A 116 0.19 -5.27 28.97
CA ARG A 116 1.56 -5.83 29.02
C ARG A 116 1.55 -7.37 29.08
N ALA A 117 0.63 -7.97 29.83
CA ALA A 117 0.47 -9.42 29.88
C ALA A 117 0.01 -10.00 28.53
N ASP A 118 -0.96 -9.36 27.88
CA ASP A 118 -1.44 -9.73 26.55
C ASP A 118 -0.34 -9.64 25.50
N TYR A 119 0.52 -8.63 25.59
CA TYR A 119 1.62 -8.41 24.66
C TYR A 119 2.74 -9.43 24.89
N ALA A 120 3.06 -9.75 26.15
CA ALA A 120 3.98 -10.83 26.49
C ALA A 120 3.51 -12.18 25.90
N SER A 121 2.25 -12.54 26.11
CA SER A 121 1.65 -13.75 25.53
C SER A 121 1.69 -13.75 23.99
N THR A 122 1.39 -12.60 23.39
CA THR A 122 1.44 -12.42 21.93
C THR A 122 2.86 -12.60 21.39
N ARG A 123 3.88 -12.04 22.07
CA ARG A 123 5.30 -12.23 21.72
C ARG A 123 5.70 -13.70 21.82
N GLU A 124 5.36 -14.38 22.90
CA GLU A 124 5.67 -15.81 23.09
C GLU A 124 5.07 -16.67 21.98
N ARG A 125 3.79 -16.45 21.66
CA ARG A 125 3.11 -17.17 20.56
C ARG A 125 3.78 -16.86 19.21
N HIS A 126 4.14 -15.61 18.97
CA HIS A 126 4.82 -15.22 17.73
C HIS A 126 6.19 -15.90 17.58
N LEU A 127 6.96 -15.99 18.67
CA LEU A 127 8.26 -16.68 18.68
C LEU A 127 8.11 -18.19 18.44
N LYS A 128 7.09 -18.83 19.02
CA LYS A 128 6.78 -20.25 18.81
C LYS A 128 6.40 -20.55 17.36
N HIS A 129 5.56 -19.72 16.72
CA HIS A 129 5.21 -19.93 15.31
C HIS A 129 6.37 -19.73 14.32
N LYS A 130 7.47 -19.10 14.76
CA LYS A 130 8.66 -18.90 13.92
C LYS A 130 9.40 -20.22 13.62
N SER A 131 9.27 -21.24 14.49
CA SER A 131 10.02 -22.50 14.37
C SER A 131 9.47 -23.51 13.37
N ASP A 132 8.17 -23.44 13.03
CA ASP A 132 7.50 -24.58 12.37
C ASP A 132 7.50 -24.49 10.83
N THR A 133 7.91 -23.35 10.26
CA THR A 133 7.90 -23.15 8.81
C THR A 133 9.28 -23.42 8.21
N VAL A 134 9.40 -24.52 7.46
CA VAL A 134 10.61 -24.82 6.69
C VAL A 134 10.76 -23.83 5.54
N ARG A 135 11.87 -23.11 5.50
CA ARG A 135 12.27 -22.23 4.39
C ARG A 135 13.48 -22.80 3.65
N LEU A 136 13.54 -22.53 2.36
CA LEU A 136 14.62 -22.92 1.46
C LEU A 136 15.67 -21.81 1.42
N PRO A 137 16.96 -22.15 1.29
CA PRO A 137 17.95 -21.19 0.82
C PRO A 137 17.51 -20.58 -0.52
N LEU A 138 17.91 -19.34 -0.79
CA LEU A 138 17.52 -18.59 -1.99
C LEU A 138 17.79 -19.39 -3.28
N ALA A 139 18.96 -20.04 -3.38
CA ALA A 139 19.30 -20.89 -4.51
C ALA A 139 18.29 -22.04 -4.72
N GLY A 140 17.83 -22.65 -3.62
CA GLY A 140 16.80 -23.69 -3.68
C GLY A 140 15.43 -23.15 -4.09
N ALA A 141 15.07 -21.94 -3.64
CA ALA A 141 13.86 -21.26 -4.08
C ALA A 141 13.90 -20.90 -5.58
N ARG A 142 15.03 -20.38 -6.07
CA ARG A 142 15.27 -20.08 -7.50
C ARG A 142 15.21 -21.33 -8.38
N ALA A 143 15.73 -22.45 -7.90
CA ALA A 143 15.63 -23.74 -8.58
C ALA A 143 14.17 -24.24 -8.70
N ASN A 144 13.28 -23.84 -7.79
CA ASN A 144 11.85 -24.15 -7.82
C ASN A 144 10.98 -22.98 -8.31
N LYS A 145 11.51 -22.13 -9.21
CA LYS A 145 10.76 -21.00 -9.79
C LYS A 145 9.59 -21.45 -10.66
N PHE A 146 8.65 -20.55 -10.93
CA PHE A 146 7.56 -20.86 -11.85
C PHE A 146 8.11 -21.05 -13.26
N ALA A 147 7.87 -22.23 -13.84
CA ALA A 147 8.42 -22.62 -15.13
C ALA A 147 7.40 -22.38 -16.23
N ILE A 148 7.67 -21.39 -17.08
CA ILE A 148 6.93 -21.14 -18.32
C ILE A 148 7.69 -21.79 -19.48
N ASP A 149 6.98 -22.52 -20.34
CA ASP A 149 7.53 -23.02 -21.60
C ASP A 149 7.58 -21.87 -22.63
N TRP A 150 8.63 -21.06 -22.52
CA TRP A 150 8.88 -19.92 -23.41
C TRP A 150 8.98 -20.31 -24.89
N SER A 151 9.30 -21.57 -25.22
CA SER A 151 9.34 -22.02 -26.62
C SER A 151 7.96 -22.06 -27.28
N ARG A 152 6.89 -22.10 -26.48
CA ARG A 152 5.49 -22.17 -26.91
C ARG A 152 4.71 -20.89 -26.66
N TYR A 153 5.37 -19.85 -26.17
CA TYR A 153 4.76 -18.56 -25.86
C TYR A 153 5.52 -17.43 -26.53
N THR A 154 4.79 -16.57 -27.25
CA THR A 154 5.34 -15.32 -27.79
C THR A 154 4.71 -14.18 -27.02
N PRO A 155 5.48 -13.43 -26.21
CA PRO A 155 4.93 -12.30 -25.50
C PRO A 155 4.32 -11.26 -26.44
N PRO A 156 3.16 -10.67 -26.08
CA PRO A 156 2.49 -9.71 -26.94
C PRO A 156 3.28 -8.39 -26.97
N ALA A 157 3.62 -7.92 -28.18
CA ALA A 157 4.20 -6.60 -28.35
C ALA A 157 3.14 -5.50 -28.15
N PRO A 158 3.45 -4.42 -27.40
CA PRO A 158 2.58 -3.26 -27.29
C PRO A 158 2.25 -2.63 -28.63
N LYS A 159 0.99 -2.28 -28.85
CA LYS A 159 0.58 -1.48 -30.02
C LYS A 159 1.14 -0.06 -29.98
N GLN A 160 1.31 0.50 -28.78
CA GLN A 160 1.73 1.88 -28.55
C GLN A 160 2.82 1.92 -27.45
N PRO A 161 4.07 1.54 -27.76
CA PRO A 161 5.18 1.61 -26.81
C PRO A 161 5.53 3.06 -26.44
N GLY A 162 6.29 3.24 -25.37
CA GLY A 162 6.70 4.56 -24.86
C GLY A 162 5.74 5.14 -23.82
N VAL A 163 6.01 6.39 -23.42
CA VAL A 163 5.29 7.09 -22.34
C VAL A 163 4.10 7.89 -22.89
N HIS A 164 2.99 7.82 -22.18
CA HIS A 164 1.71 8.48 -22.48
C HIS A 164 1.24 9.25 -21.26
N VAL A 165 0.71 10.46 -21.47
CA VAL A 165 0.22 11.33 -20.40
C VAL A 165 -1.23 11.70 -20.68
N LEU A 166 -2.08 11.53 -19.66
CA LEU A 166 -3.48 11.90 -19.68
C LEU A 166 -3.70 12.96 -18.58
N LYS A 167 -4.17 14.15 -18.96
CA LYS A 167 -4.52 15.24 -18.03
C LYS A 167 -5.98 15.60 -18.20
N ALA A 168 -6.57 16.22 -17.18
CA ALA A 168 -7.99 16.55 -17.13
C ALA A 168 -8.88 15.38 -17.57
N TYR A 169 -8.60 14.18 -17.02
CA TYR A 169 -9.37 12.98 -17.38
C TYR A 169 -10.81 13.11 -16.89
N ASP A 170 -11.74 12.64 -17.70
CA ASP A 170 -13.18 12.75 -17.44
C ASP A 170 -13.58 11.96 -16.18
N LEU A 171 -13.88 12.68 -15.10
CA LEU A 171 -14.29 12.11 -13.82
C LEU A 171 -15.60 11.31 -13.93
N ALA A 172 -16.48 11.65 -14.87
CA ALA A 172 -17.74 10.92 -15.04
C ALA A 172 -17.47 9.47 -15.47
N ARG A 173 -16.47 9.24 -16.33
CA ARG A 173 -16.06 7.89 -16.73
C ARG A 173 -15.49 7.09 -15.57
N LEU A 174 -14.74 7.75 -14.68
CA LEU A 174 -14.17 7.08 -13.50
C LEU A 174 -15.25 6.74 -12.49
N ALA A 175 -16.23 7.63 -12.30
CA ALA A 175 -17.36 7.42 -11.39
C ALA A 175 -18.17 6.15 -11.71
N GLU A 176 -18.29 5.79 -12.99
CA GLU A 176 -18.98 4.56 -13.44
C GLU A 176 -18.25 3.27 -13.03
N MET A 177 -16.96 3.34 -12.69
CA MET A 177 -16.11 2.18 -12.40
C MET A 177 -15.74 2.04 -10.91
N ILE A 178 -16.30 2.89 -10.04
CA ILE A 178 -16.00 2.84 -8.61
C ILE A 178 -16.42 1.49 -8.01
N ASP A 179 -15.49 0.80 -7.35
CA ASP A 179 -15.82 -0.21 -6.35
C ASP A 179 -16.19 0.50 -5.03
N TRP A 180 -17.48 0.46 -4.71
CA TRP A 180 -18.04 1.06 -3.50
C TRP A 180 -17.81 0.21 -2.25
N THR A 181 -17.36 -1.04 -2.37
CA THR A 181 -17.17 -1.91 -1.21
C THR A 181 -16.13 -1.34 -0.23
N PRO A 182 -14.93 -0.89 -0.68
CA PRO A 182 -13.98 -0.30 0.24
C PRO A 182 -14.36 1.11 0.68
N PHE A 183 -15.22 1.82 -0.06
CA PHE A 183 -15.83 3.07 0.41
C PHE A 183 -16.60 2.83 1.71
N PHE A 184 -17.55 1.88 1.74
CA PHE A 184 -18.29 1.57 2.96
C PHE A 184 -17.38 1.05 4.08
N ALA A 185 -16.37 0.23 3.74
CA ALA A 185 -15.41 -0.25 4.72
C ALA A 185 -14.64 0.91 5.40
N SER A 186 -14.28 1.97 4.67
CA SER A 186 -13.62 3.17 5.23
C SER A 186 -14.52 3.96 6.20
N TRP A 187 -15.83 3.76 6.12
CA TRP A 187 -16.84 4.32 7.01
C TRP A 187 -17.31 3.35 8.10
N GLU A 188 -16.55 2.26 8.33
CA GLU A 188 -16.88 1.19 9.31
C GLU A 188 -18.23 0.51 9.05
N LEU A 189 -18.70 0.52 7.79
CA LEU A 189 -19.88 -0.19 7.34
C LEU A 189 -19.46 -1.44 6.57
N HIS A 190 -19.51 -2.60 7.23
CA HIS A 190 -19.04 -3.85 6.66
C HIS A 190 -20.14 -4.56 5.86
N GLY A 191 -19.92 -4.69 4.55
CA GLY A 191 -20.79 -5.42 3.64
C GLY A 191 -20.36 -5.20 2.19
N LYS A 192 -20.75 -6.09 1.28
CA LYS A 192 -20.43 -5.95 -0.14
C LYS A 192 -21.47 -5.06 -0.83
N PHE A 193 -21.05 -4.08 -1.62
CA PHE A 193 -21.97 -3.32 -2.47
C PHE A 193 -22.47 -4.17 -3.67
N PRO A 194 -23.73 -4.03 -4.14
CA PRO A 194 -24.80 -3.20 -3.59
C PRO A 194 -25.57 -3.84 -2.43
N LYS A 195 -25.29 -5.10 -2.07
CA LYS A 195 -26.03 -5.85 -1.03
C LYS A 195 -26.07 -5.17 0.34
N ILE A 196 -25.04 -4.41 0.68
CA ILE A 196 -24.99 -3.64 1.93
C ILE A 196 -26.14 -2.64 2.08
N LEU A 197 -26.71 -2.15 0.97
CA LEU A 197 -27.82 -1.19 1.00
C LEU A 197 -29.11 -1.83 1.54
N ASP A 198 -29.29 -3.13 1.35
CA ASP A 198 -30.44 -3.90 1.82
C ASP A 198 -30.16 -4.62 3.17
N ASP A 199 -29.02 -4.35 3.81
CA ASP A 199 -28.65 -4.99 5.06
C ASP A 199 -29.62 -4.61 6.20
N ALA A 200 -30.04 -5.61 6.99
CA ALA A 200 -31.06 -5.43 8.02
C ALA A 200 -30.61 -4.55 9.20
N VAL A 201 -29.29 -4.41 9.42
CA VAL A 201 -28.71 -3.64 10.53
C VAL A 201 -28.18 -2.31 10.03
N VAL A 202 -27.37 -2.31 8.97
CA VAL A 202 -26.65 -1.12 8.49
C VAL A 202 -27.21 -0.52 7.21
N GLY A 203 -28.15 -1.19 6.52
CA GLY A 203 -28.60 -0.79 5.17
C GLY A 203 -29.24 0.60 5.11
N THR A 204 -29.91 1.03 6.17
CA THR A 204 -30.48 2.38 6.26
C THR A 204 -29.40 3.46 6.24
N GLU A 205 -28.34 3.30 7.05
CA GLU A 205 -27.24 4.26 7.10
C GLU A 205 -26.32 4.16 5.87
N ALA A 206 -26.08 2.94 5.36
CA ALA A 206 -25.36 2.72 4.11
C ALA A 206 -26.06 3.41 2.93
N THR A 207 -27.39 3.34 2.86
CA THR A 207 -28.17 4.00 1.80
C THR A 207 -28.08 5.53 1.89
N LYS A 208 -28.13 6.11 3.10
CA LYS A 208 -27.95 7.56 3.28
C LYS A 208 -26.55 8.02 2.89
N LEU A 209 -25.52 7.34 3.39
CA LEU A 209 -24.13 7.65 3.07
C LEU A 209 -23.88 7.54 1.56
N TYR A 210 -24.44 6.52 0.91
CA TYR A 210 -24.36 6.36 -0.54
C TYR A 210 -25.03 7.52 -1.28
N ALA A 211 -26.20 7.96 -0.83
CA ALA A 211 -26.91 9.09 -1.43
C ALA A 211 -26.10 10.40 -1.31
N ASP A 212 -25.51 10.66 -0.14
CA ASP A 212 -24.64 11.82 0.08
C ASP A 212 -23.38 11.75 -0.79
N ALA A 213 -22.75 10.57 -0.86
CA ALA A 213 -21.59 10.33 -1.71
C ALA A 213 -21.91 10.58 -3.19
N GLN A 214 -23.05 10.10 -3.68
CA GLN A 214 -23.52 10.33 -5.04
C GLN A 214 -23.81 11.82 -5.32
N ALA A 215 -24.43 12.52 -4.37
CA ALA A 215 -24.71 13.95 -4.49
C ALA A 215 -23.40 14.77 -4.56
N MET A 216 -22.45 14.49 -3.66
CA MET A 216 -21.14 15.15 -3.66
C MET A 216 -20.33 14.79 -4.92
N LEU A 217 -20.30 13.52 -5.33
CA LEU A 217 -19.61 13.08 -6.54
C LEU A 217 -20.15 13.80 -7.79
N LYS A 218 -21.48 13.94 -7.90
CA LYS A 218 -22.10 14.71 -8.97
C LYS A 218 -21.64 16.17 -8.96
N GLN A 219 -21.51 16.78 -7.79
CA GLN A 219 -21.04 18.15 -7.65
C GLN A 219 -19.54 18.28 -7.98
N MET A 220 -18.71 17.35 -7.50
CA MET A 220 -17.27 17.26 -7.83
C MET A 220 -17.05 17.23 -9.34
N ILE A 221 -17.84 16.44 -10.06
CA ILE A 221 -17.78 16.33 -11.53
C ILE A 221 -18.26 17.62 -12.20
N ALA A 222 -19.41 18.16 -11.78
CA ALA A 222 -19.99 19.35 -12.41
C ALA A 222 -19.13 20.61 -12.23
N GLU A 223 -18.47 20.73 -11.08
CA GLU A 223 -17.68 21.90 -10.71
C GLU A 223 -16.16 21.69 -10.85
N ASN A 224 -15.72 20.50 -11.29
CA ASN A 224 -14.30 20.13 -11.43
C ASN A 224 -13.49 20.40 -10.15
N TRP A 225 -13.96 19.91 -9.00
CA TRP A 225 -13.27 20.13 -7.72
C TRP A 225 -11.87 19.54 -7.68
N VAL A 226 -11.64 18.47 -8.44
CA VAL A 226 -10.35 17.81 -8.58
C VAL A 226 -10.06 17.50 -10.04
N GLU A 227 -8.78 17.36 -10.37
CA GLU A 227 -8.35 16.91 -11.70
C GLU A 227 -7.77 15.49 -11.62
N ALA A 228 -8.30 14.59 -12.46
CA ALA A 228 -7.71 13.26 -12.64
C ALA A 228 -6.59 13.30 -13.68
N ARG A 229 -5.41 12.77 -13.31
CA ARG A 229 -4.22 12.70 -14.17
C ARG A 229 -3.59 11.33 -14.13
N ALA A 230 -3.01 10.91 -15.25
CA ALA A 230 -2.26 9.67 -15.38
C ALA A 230 -1.01 9.86 -16.24
N VAL A 231 0.05 9.16 -15.88
CA VAL A 231 1.18 8.89 -16.76
C VAL A 231 1.44 7.38 -16.73
N PHE A 232 1.67 6.80 -17.90
CA PHE A 232 2.00 5.39 -18.00
C PHE A 232 2.90 5.15 -19.20
N GLY A 233 3.60 4.03 -19.21
CA GLY A 233 4.46 3.66 -20.33
C GLY A 233 4.55 2.16 -20.50
N LEU A 234 4.87 1.74 -21.74
CA LEU A 234 5.07 0.35 -22.11
C LEU A 234 6.46 0.21 -22.72
N PHE A 235 7.28 -0.66 -22.13
CA PHE A 235 8.71 -0.71 -22.39
C PHE A 235 9.17 -2.13 -22.70
N PRO A 236 10.17 -2.31 -23.57
CA PRO A 236 10.88 -3.58 -23.71
C PRO A 236 11.47 -3.99 -22.36
N ALA A 237 11.25 -5.23 -21.95
CA ALA A 237 11.74 -5.75 -20.69
C ALA A 237 12.10 -7.24 -20.77
N ASN A 238 13.03 -7.68 -19.93
CA ASN A 238 13.36 -9.09 -19.77
C ASN A 238 13.76 -9.39 -18.33
N THR A 239 13.51 -10.62 -17.90
CA THR A 239 14.05 -11.11 -16.63
C THR A 239 15.57 -11.29 -16.73
N VAL A 240 16.28 -10.78 -15.74
CA VAL A 240 17.73 -10.85 -15.55
C VAL A 240 18.03 -11.28 -14.12
N ASP A 241 19.23 -11.81 -13.89
CA ASP A 241 19.72 -12.13 -12.53
C ASP A 241 18.73 -12.98 -11.69
N ASP A 242 18.04 -13.91 -12.36
CA ASP A 242 16.95 -14.78 -11.88
C ASP A 242 15.65 -14.11 -11.42
N ASP A 243 15.74 -13.02 -10.65
CA ASP A 243 14.61 -12.43 -9.92
C ASP A 243 14.28 -10.99 -10.31
N ASP A 244 15.04 -10.37 -11.21
CA ASP A 244 14.88 -8.95 -11.56
C ASP A 244 14.33 -8.79 -12.97
N ILE A 245 13.64 -7.67 -13.21
CA ILE A 245 13.18 -7.31 -14.56
C ILE A 245 13.97 -6.09 -15.01
N ALA A 246 14.83 -6.25 -16.01
CA ALA A 246 15.47 -5.13 -16.68
C ALA A 246 14.48 -4.48 -17.64
N VAL A 247 14.36 -3.15 -17.56
CA VAL A 247 13.53 -2.32 -18.44
C VAL A 247 14.47 -1.52 -19.34
N TYR A 248 14.23 -1.53 -20.65
CA TYR A 248 15.15 -0.95 -21.63
C TYR A 248 14.58 0.32 -22.28
N THR A 249 15.48 1.17 -22.77
CA THR A 249 15.13 2.42 -23.48
C THR A 249 14.38 2.17 -24.78
N ASP A 250 14.74 1.10 -25.50
CA ASP A 250 14.17 0.75 -26.80
C ASP A 250 14.33 -0.75 -27.14
N GLU A 251 13.86 -1.12 -28.34
CA GLU A 251 13.87 -2.47 -28.88
C GLU A 251 15.27 -3.09 -29.06
N SER A 252 16.33 -2.28 -29.05
CA SER A 252 17.71 -2.78 -29.12
C SER A 252 18.11 -3.50 -27.82
N ARG A 253 17.47 -3.16 -26.70
CA ARG A 253 17.74 -3.72 -25.36
C ARG A 253 19.21 -3.59 -24.94
N SER A 254 19.87 -2.53 -25.41
CA SER A 254 21.29 -2.24 -25.15
C SER A 254 21.50 -1.36 -23.91
N GLU A 255 20.56 -0.45 -23.63
CA GLU A 255 20.60 0.46 -22.49
C GLU A 255 19.39 0.21 -21.57
N LYS A 256 19.65 0.11 -20.27
CA LYS A 256 18.61 -0.07 -19.25
C LYS A 256 18.11 1.29 -18.77
N LEU A 257 16.78 1.48 -18.76
CA LEU A 257 16.10 2.58 -18.07
C LEU A 257 16.11 2.38 -16.56
N MET A 258 15.74 1.17 -16.13
CA MET A 258 15.75 0.77 -14.72
C MET A 258 15.87 -0.74 -14.61
N THR A 259 16.12 -1.21 -13.40
CA THR A 259 15.90 -2.62 -13.03
C THR A 259 14.86 -2.64 -11.94
N TRP A 260 13.76 -3.36 -12.15
CA TRP A 260 12.77 -3.62 -11.11
C TRP A 260 13.23 -4.84 -10.31
N HIS A 261 13.65 -4.60 -9.08
CA HIS A 261 14.20 -5.65 -8.23
C HIS A 261 13.09 -6.36 -7.45
N ASN A 262 13.01 -7.69 -7.56
CA ASN A 262 11.95 -8.46 -6.91
C ASN A 262 12.47 -9.41 -5.85
N LEU A 263 11.51 -9.89 -5.05
CA LEU A 263 11.70 -10.90 -4.02
C LEU A 263 10.98 -12.19 -4.43
N ARG A 264 11.56 -13.31 -4.02
CA ARG A 264 11.07 -14.66 -4.23
C ARG A 264 10.59 -15.26 -2.91
N GLN A 265 9.47 -15.98 -2.98
CA GLN A 265 9.00 -16.79 -1.85
C GLN A 265 10.07 -17.79 -1.42
N GLN A 266 10.42 -17.86 -0.12
CA GLN A 266 11.38 -18.84 0.40
C GLN A 266 10.75 -19.98 1.20
N MET A 267 9.44 -19.97 1.47
CA MET A 267 8.78 -21.11 2.11
C MET A 267 8.89 -22.37 1.24
N LYS A 268 9.26 -23.51 1.85
CA LYS A 268 9.23 -24.79 1.15
C LYS A 268 7.80 -25.08 0.69
N LYS A 269 7.64 -25.27 -0.61
CA LYS A 269 6.33 -25.53 -1.21
C LYS A 269 6.05 -27.04 -1.25
N PRO A 270 4.77 -27.44 -1.18
CA PRO A 270 4.35 -28.78 -1.58
C PRO A 270 4.81 -29.09 -3.01
N GLU A 271 4.94 -30.38 -3.34
CA GLU A 271 5.29 -30.82 -4.69
C GLU A 271 4.33 -30.25 -5.75
N GLY A 272 4.87 -29.83 -6.89
CA GLY A 272 4.12 -29.20 -7.98
C GLY A 272 3.76 -27.72 -7.77
N ARG A 273 4.14 -27.11 -6.63
CA ARG A 273 3.96 -25.67 -6.40
C ARG A 273 5.30 -24.93 -6.43
N ALA A 274 5.36 -23.88 -7.24
CA ALA A 274 6.55 -23.05 -7.40
C ALA A 274 6.75 -22.06 -6.23
N ASN A 275 8.01 -21.69 -6.01
CA ASN A 275 8.41 -20.54 -5.21
C ASN A 275 8.36 -19.29 -6.10
N LEU A 276 7.21 -18.60 -6.07
CA LEU A 276 6.91 -17.52 -7.01
C LEU A 276 7.81 -16.30 -6.79
N CYS A 277 8.22 -15.68 -7.90
CA CYS A 277 8.74 -14.33 -8.02
C CYS A 277 7.98 -13.62 -9.16
N ILE A 278 7.75 -12.31 -9.04
CA ILE A 278 7.07 -11.53 -10.08
C ILE A 278 7.82 -11.60 -11.42
N ALA A 279 9.15 -11.64 -11.38
CA ALA A 279 10.00 -11.77 -12.56
C ALA A 279 9.83 -13.10 -13.30
N ASP A 280 9.21 -14.11 -12.69
CA ASP A 280 8.96 -15.38 -13.39
C ASP A 280 8.00 -15.20 -14.58
N PHE A 281 7.18 -14.14 -14.58
CA PHE A 281 6.16 -13.88 -15.60
C PHE A 281 6.63 -13.01 -16.77
N VAL A 282 7.93 -12.72 -16.87
CA VAL A 282 8.55 -11.97 -17.98
C VAL A 282 9.63 -12.85 -18.61
N ALA A 283 9.72 -12.86 -19.94
CA ALA A 283 10.66 -13.73 -20.65
C ALA A 283 12.10 -13.46 -20.21
N PRO A 284 12.87 -14.49 -19.82
CA PRO A 284 14.28 -14.33 -19.47
C PRO A 284 15.07 -13.80 -20.66
N GLN A 285 16.05 -12.93 -20.40
CA GLN A 285 16.92 -12.38 -21.45
C GLN A 285 17.61 -13.51 -22.26
N ALA A 286 18.00 -14.58 -21.58
CA ALA A 286 18.62 -15.75 -22.19
C ALA A 286 17.71 -16.52 -23.18
N SER A 287 16.38 -16.31 -23.14
CA SER A 287 15.46 -16.92 -24.10
C SER A 287 15.54 -16.30 -25.50
N GLY A 288 16.09 -15.08 -25.61
CA GLY A 288 16.09 -14.29 -26.85
C GLY A 288 14.71 -13.75 -27.25
N LEU A 289 13.66 -13.98 -26.45
CA LEU A 289 12.32 -13.46 -26.70
C LEU A 289 12.22 -11.99 -26.31
N LYS A 290 11.44 -11.26 -27.10
CA LYS A 290 11.08 -9.87 -26.85
C LYS A 290 9.84 -9.82 -25.97
N ASP A 291 10.04 -9.55 -24.68
CA ASP A 291 8.96 -9.30 -23.73
C ASP A 291 8.92 -7.83 -23.30
N TYR A 292 7.89 -7.46 -22.56
CA TYR A 292 7.53 -6.09 -22.25
C TYR A 292 6.97 -5.97 -20.84
N LEU A 293 7.08 -4.76 -20.30
CA LEU A 293 6.56 -4.37 -19.00
C LEU A 293 5.85 -3.03 -19.16
N GLY A 294 4.72 -2.85 -18.46
CA GLY A 294 4.14 -1.53 -18.30
C GLY A 294 4.43 -0.92 -16.92
N ALA A 295 4.34 0.39 -16.82
CA ALA A 295 4.38 1.12 -15.55
C ALA A 295 3.35 2.25 -15.58
N PHE A 296 2.75 2.60 -14.45
CA PHE A 296 1.77 3.69 -14.35
C PHE A 296 1.83 4.44 -13.02
N VAL A 297 1.41 5.70 -13.06
CA VAL A 297 0.99 6.51 -11.92
C VAL A 297 -0.30 7.23 -12.29
N VAL A 298 -1.33 7.10 -11.45
CA VAL A 298 -2.59 7.83 -11.57
C VAL A 298 -2.89 8.60 -10.29
N THR A 299 -3.64 9.68 -10.41
CA THR A 299 -4.22 10.40 -9.27
C THR A 299 -5.57 10.98 -9.66
N ALA A 300 -6.47 11.06 -8.68
CA ALA A 300 -7.67 11.88 -8.75
C ALA A 300 -7.68 12.96 -7.64
N GLY A 301 -6.49 13.29 -7.11
CA GLY A 301 -6.32 14.16 -5.95
C GLY A 301 -5.71 15.53 -6.25
N ILE A 302 -5.55 15.93 -7.51
CA ILE A 302 -5.07 17.29 -7.82
C ILE A 302 -6.16 18.29 -7.42
N GLY A 303 -5.90 19.09 -6.39
CA GLY A 303 -6.88 19.99 -5.75
C GLY A 303 -7.53 19.43 -4.49
N GLU A 304 -7.20 18.18 -4.10
CA GLU A 304 -7.77 17.51 -2.93
C GLU A 304 -7.51 18.29 -1.63
N ASP A 305 -6.25 18.60 -1.33
CA ASP A 305 -5.87 19.25 -0.06
C ASP A 305 -6.57 20.61 0.12
N GLU A 306 -6.66 21.41 -0.94
CA GLU A 306 -7.25 22.76 -0.89
C GLU A 306 -8.76 22.69 -0.62
N ARG A 307 -9.46 21.73 -1.24
CA ARG A 307 -10.89 21.54 -1.03
C ARG A 307 -11.20 20.91 0.33
N ALA A 308 -10.40 19.94 0.76
CA ALA A 308 -10.52 19.33 2.07
C ALA A 308 -10.33 20.36 3.20
N GLN A 309 -9.30 21.20 3.10
CA GLN A 309 -9.04 22.27 4.07
C GLN A 309 -10.19 23.28 4.13
N ALA A 310 -10.87 23.55 3.02
CA ALA A 310 -12.04 24.42 3.02
C ALA A 310 -13.22 23.85 3.83
N PHE A 311 -13.44 22.53 3.79
CA PHE A 311 -14.43 21.86 4.64
C PHE A 311 -14.02 21.86 6.11
N GLU A 312 -12.75 21.55 6.40
CA GLU A 312 -12.20 21.55 7.77
C GLU A 312 -12.27 22.94 8.41
N ALA A 313 -11.94 24.00 7.66
CA ALA A 313 -12.06 25.39 8.10
C ALA A 313 -13.51 25.83 8.35
N ALA A 314 -14.48 25.17 7.71
CA ALA A 314 -15.90 25.35 7.95
C ALA A 314 -16.45 24.45 9.08
N HIS A 315 -15.58 23.68 9.76
CA HIS A 315 -15.95 22.67 10.75
C HIS A 315 -16.90 21.58 10.21
N ASP A 316 -16.78 21.26 8.91
CA ASP A 316 -17.53 20.21 8.23
C ASP A 316 -16.65 18.97 8.00
N ASP A 317 -16.32 18.30 9.11
CA ASP A 317 -15.50 17.08 9.08
C ASP A 317 -16.14 15.97 8.24
N TYR A 318 -17.48 15.89 8.22
CA TYR A 318 -18.20 14.91 7.44
C TYR A 318 -17.93 15.07 5.95
N SER A 319 -18.12 16.29 5.42
CA SER A 319 -17.86 16.55 4.00
C SER A 319 -16.38 16.43 3.66
N ALA A 320 -15.47 16.82 4.56
CA ALA A 320 -14.03 16.65 4.36
C ALA A 320 -13.65 15.18 4.18
N ILE A 321 -14.15 14.29 5.06
CA ILE A 321 -13.89 12.84 4.99
C ILE A 321 -14.57 12.25 3.76
N LEU A 322 -15.83 12.59 3.49
CA LEU A 322 -16.59 12.11 2.33
C LEU A 322 -15.88 12.45 1.02
N PHE A 323 -15.40 13.68 0.91
CA PHE A 323 -14.65 14.15 -0.25
C PHE A 323 -13.33 13.40 -0.43
N LYS A 324 -12.52 13.25 0.62
CA LYS A 324 -11.26 12.48 0.57
C LYS A 324 -11.52 11.01 0.20
N SER A 325 -12.53 10.37 0.80
CA SER A 325 -12.94 9.01 0.44
C SER A 325 -13.32 8.89 -1.04
N LEU A 326 -14.05 9.88 -1.59
CA LEU A 326 -14.40 9.90 -3.02
C LEU A 326 -13.19 10.10 -3.93
N CYS A 327 -12.22 10.94 -3.54
CA CYS A 327 -10.97 11.11 -4.29
C CYS A 327 -10.19 9.79 -4.36
N ASP A 328 -10.08 9.09 -3.25
CA ASP A 328 -9.44 7.77 -3.18
C ASP A 328 -10.15 6.73 -4.06
N ARG A 329 -11.50 6.69 -4.01
CA ARG A 329 -12.30 5.83 -4.91
C ARG A 329 -12.10 6.16 -6.39
N LEU A 330 -11.99 7.44 -6.75
CA LEU A 330 -11.73 7.87 -8.11
C LEU A 330 -10.32 7.50 -8.58
N ALA A 331 -9.31 7.57 -7.70
CA ALA A 331 -7.94 7.17 -8.02
C ALA A 331 -7.85 5.66 -8.31
N GLU A 332 -8.51 4.83 -7.49
CA GLU A 332 -8.61 3.38 -7.71
C GLU A 332 -9.39 3.04 -8.98
N ALA A 333 -10.53 3.72 -9.21
CA ALA A 333 -11.29 3.57 -10.45
C ALA A 333 -10.45 3.97 -11.67
N PHE A 334 -9.57 4.97 -11.55
CA PHE A 334 -8.65 5.34 -12.64
C PHE A 334 -7.59 4.28 -12.88
N ALA A 335 -7.03 3.66 -11.83
CA ALA A 335 -6.09 2.56 -12.00
C ALA A 335 -6.73 1.39 -12.76
N GLU A 336 -7.97 1.01 -12.42
CA GLU A 336 -8.72 -0.05 -13.09
C GLU A 336 -9.07 0.32 -14.54
N HIS A 337 -9.58 1.54 -14.75
CA HIS A 337 -9.95 2.04 -16.07
C HIS A 337 -8.73 2.15 -17.00
N LEU A 338 -7.61 2.67 -16.49
CA LEU A 338 -6.37 2.76 -17.25
C LEU A 338 -5.85 1.37 -17.60
N HIS A 339 -5.88 0.43 -16.66
CA HIS A 339 -5.46 -0.94 -16.93
C HIS A 339 -6.31 -1.57 -18.04
N LEU A 340 -7.65 -1.41 -17.99
CA LEU A 340 -8.54 -1.84 -19.08
C LEU A 340 -8.13 -1.26 -20.43
N ARG A 341 -7.86 0.04 -20.50
CA ARG A 341 -7.39 0.69 -21.74
C ARG A 341 -6.03 0.19 -22.18
N VAL A 342 -5.11 -0.09 -21.25
CA VAL A 342 -3.82 -0.70 -21.58
C VAL A 342 -4.02 -2.09 -22.22
N ARG A 343 -4.86 -2.95 -21.64
CA ARG A 343 -5.14 -4.28 -22.20
C ARG A 343 -5.76 -4.22 -23.60
N LYS A 344 -6.70 -3.29 -23.82
CA LYS A 344 -7.47 -3.19 -25.06
C LYS A 344 -6.81 -2.36 -26.17
N GLU A 345 -6.25 -1.21 -25.81
CA GLU A 345 -5.86 -0.13 -26.73
C GLU A 345 -4.34 0.04 -26.84
N PHE A 346 -3.63 0.18 -25.72
CA PHE A 346 -2.21 0.57 -25.72
C PHE A 346 -1.25 -0.61 -25.84
N TRP A 347 -1.40 -1.62 -24.98
CA TRP A 347 -0.71 -2.89 -25.14
C TRP A 347 -1.47 -3.75 -26.16
N GLY A 348 -2.79 -3.86 -25.99
CA GLY A 348 -3.68 -4.37 -27.02
C GLY A 348 -3.70 -5.88 -27.18
N TYR A 349 -3.27 -6.64 -26.17
CA TYR A 349 -3.31 -8.10 -26.16
C TYR A 349 -4.71 -8.68 -25.92
N ALA A 350 -5.68 -7.84 -25.53
CA ALA A 350 -7.08 -8.23 -25.29
C ALA A 350 -8.07 -7.24 -25.94
N SER A 351 -7.90 -6.89 -27.23
CA SER A 351 -8.71 -5.86 -27.89
C SER A 351 -10.23 -6.11 -27.85
N GLU A 352 -10.63 -7.38 -27.89
CA GLU A 352 -12.04 -7.79 -27.89
C GLU A 352 -12.63 -7.99 -26.48
N GLU A 353 -11.88 -7.65 -25.42
CA GLU A 353 -12.35 -7.79 -24.03
C GLU A 353 -13.62 -6.94 -23.79
N ALA A 354 -14.68 -7.58 -23.27
CA ALA A 354 -15.97 -6.96 -22.97
C ALA A 354 -16.46 -7.41 -21.59
N LEU A 355 -15.75 -7.00 -20.54
CA LEU A 355 -16.06 -7.32 -19.14
C LEU A 355 -16.99 -6.27 -18.53
N ALA A 356 -17.93 -6.72 -17.69
CA ALA A 356 -18.70 -5.84 -16.82
C ALA A 356 -17.85 -5.39 -15.63
N ASN A 357 -18.26 -4.32 -14.93
CA ASN A 357 -17.49 -3.78 -13.80
C ASN A 357 -17.25 -4.82 -12.68
N ASP A 358 -18.25 -5.66 -12.38
CA ASP A 358 -18.10 -6.74 -11.39
C ASP A 358 -17.02 -7.77 -11.78
N ASP A 359 -16.86 -8.02 -13.08
CA ASP A 359 -15.82 -8.92 -13.59
C ASP A 359 -14.44 -8.26 -13.58
N LEU A 360 -14.38 -6.92 -13.75
CA LEU A 360 -13.15 -6.14 -13.57
C LEU A 360 -12.70 -6.15 -12.09
N ILE A 361 -13.62 -5.88 -11.15
CA ILE A 361 -13.36 -5.98 -9.71
C ILE A 361 -12.95 -7.41 -9.32
N GLY A 362 -13.54 -8.42 -9.96
CA GLY A 362 -13.18 -9.82 -9.80
C GLY A 362 -11.89 -10.24 -10.52
N GLU A 363 -11.18 -9.29 -11.15
CA GLU A 363 -9.93 -9.49 -11.88
C GLU A 363 -10.01 -10.59 -12.95
N LYS A 364 -11.16 -10.74 -13.62
CA LYS A 364 -11.42 -11.77 -14.64
C LYS A 364 -10.84 -11.42 -16.01
N TYR A 365 -9.63 -10.89 -16.04
CA TYR A 365 -8.89 -10.52 -17.24
C TYR A 365 -7.49 -11.14 -17.24
N GLN A 366 -6.86 -11.15 -18.42
CA GLN A 366 -5.47 -11.56 -18.56
C GLN A 366 -4.52 -10.45 -18.08
N GLY A 367 -3.51 -10.84 -17.30
CA GLY A 367 -2.46 -9.94 -16.80
C GLY A 367 -2.79 -9.33 -15.44
N ILE A 368 -1.79 -8.72 -14.81
CA ILE A 368 -1.88 -8.12 -13.47
C ILE A 368 -1.25 -6.73 -13.44
N ARG A 369 -1.59 -5.95 -12.41
CA ARG A 369 -1.11 -4.58 -12.19
C ARG A 369 -0.40 -4.38 -10.82
N PRO A 370 0.64 -5.17 -10.50
CA PRO A 370 1.31 -5.17 -9.19
C PRO A 370 1.84 -3.79 -8.79
N ALA A 371 1.47 -3.36 -7.58
CA ALA A 371 1.86 -2.08 -7.00
C ALA A 371 2.89 -2.26 -5.87
N PRO A 372 4.07 -1.60 -5.93
CA PRO A 372 5.06 -1.67 -4.87
C PRO A 372 4.51 -1.30 -3.49
N GLY A 373 4.71 -2.19 -2.52
CA GLY A 373 4.13 -2.15 -1.17
C GLY A 373 3.04 -3.20 -0.92
N TYR A 374 2.46 -3.76 -1.99
CA TYR A 374 1.55 -4.90 -1.86
C TYR A 374 2.31 -6.21 -1.60
N PRO A 375 1.65 -7.26 -1.07
CA PRO A 375 2.33 -8.51 -0.71
C PRO A 375 3.13 -9.19 -1.83
N ALA A 376 2.78 -8.96 -3.10
CA ALA A 376 3.47 -9.53 -4.27
C ALA A 376 4.79 -8.84 -4.61
N CYS A 377 4.92 -7.57 -4.25
CA CYS A 377 6.12 -6.74 -4.45
C CYS A 377 6.22 -5.75 -3.28
N PRO A 378 6.56 -6.22 -2.06
CA PRO A 378 6.36 -5.45 -0.83
C PRO A 378 7.37 -4.31 -0.63
N GLU A 379 8.41 -4.23 -1.46
CA GLU A 379 9.46 -3.22 -1.31
C GLU A 379 9.00 -1.88 -1.90
N HIS A 380 8.92 -0.85 -1.06
CA HIS A 380 8.33 0.44 -1.42
C HIS A 380 9.24 1.32 -2.28
N SER A 381 10.56 1.17 -2.19
CA SER A 381 11.54 1.98 -2.93
C SER A 381 11.52 1.73 -4.43
N GLU A 382 10.99 0.60 -4.90
CA GLU A 382 10.79 0.34 -6.33
C GLU A 382 9.91 1.40 -7.02
N LYS A 383 9.11 2.17 -6.27
CA LYS A 383 8.40 3.35 -6.82
C LYS A 383 9.36 4.42 -7.35
N ALA A 384 10.57 4.54 -6.82
CA ALA A 384 11.52 5.58 -7.23
C ALA A 384 11.90 5.42 -8.71
N GLY A 385 12.33 4.22 -9.12
CA GLY A 385 12.65 3.93 -10.51
C GLY A 385 11.43 4.06 -11.42
N LEU A 386 10.26 3.62 -10.95
CA LEU A 386 8.99 3.81 -11.68
C LEU A 386 8.70 5.30 -11.94
N PHE A 387 8.84 6.15 -10.92
CA PHE A 387 8.59 7.59 -11.03
C PHE A 387 9.60 8.28 -11.95
N GLU A 388 10.87 7.87 -11.89
CA GLU A 388 11.94 8.38 -12.76
C GLU A 388 11.68 8.03 -14.23
N VAL A 389 11.37 6.76 -14.52
CA VAL A 389 11.09 6.28 -15.89
C VAL A 389 9.88 6.99 -16.52
N LEU A 390 8.87 7.31 -15.72
CA LEU A 390 7.66 7.99 -16.20
C LEU A 390 7.74 9.52 -16.09
N ASP A 391 8.81 10.07 -15.49
CA ASP A 391 8.90 11.48 -15.10
C ASP A 391 7.63 11.97 -14.37
N ALA A 392 7.09 11.12 -13.47
CA ALA A 392 5.71 11.27 -13.00
C ALA A 392 5.46 12.58 -12.26
N THR A 393 6.46 13.08 -11.52
CA THR A 393 6.35 14.35 -10.81
C THR A 393 6.22 15.52 -11.77
N ALA A 394 7.05 15.61 -12.81
CA ALA A 394 6.94 16.71 -13.75
C ALA A 394 5.71 16.57 -14.66
N GLN A 395 5.36 15.34 -15.04
CA GLN A 395 4.25 15.08 -15.95
C GLN A 395 2.89 15.35 -15.30
N ILE A 396 2.64 14.82 -14.10
CA ILE A 396 1.30 14.85 -13.49
C ILE A 396 1.24 15.51 -12.11
N GLY A 397 2.38 15.82 -11.49
CA GLY A 397 2.43 16.52 -10.20
C GLY A 397 2.37 15.62 -8.97
N VAL A 398 2.28 14.30 -9.14
CA VAL A 398 2.36 13.33 -8.04
C VAL A 398 3.81 13.22 -7.57
N LYS A 399 4.03 13.30 -6.26
CA LYS A 399 5.34 13.26 -5.64
C LYS A 399 5.49 12.02 -4.77
N LEU A 400 6.73 11.57 -4.60
CA LEU A 400 7.09 10.60 -3.57
C LEU A 400 7.63 11.33 -2.33
N THR A 401 7.23 10.86 -1.16
CA THR A 401 7.83 11.25 0.12
C THR A 401 9.13 10.49 0.34
N GLU A 402 9.88 10.86 1.37
CA GLU A 402 11.09 10.14 1.81
C GLU A 402 10.85 8.65 2.17
N ASN A 403 9.60 8.30 2.47
CA ASN A 403 9.17 6.94 2.76
C ASN A 403 8.42 6.26 1.59
N PHE A 404 8.50 6.86 0.39
CA PHE A 404 7.84 6.38 -0.83
C PHE A 404 6.32 6.24 -0.70
N ALA A 405 5.70 7.06 0.15
CA ALA A 405 4.27 7.36 0.03
C ALA A 405 4.07 8.32 -1.15
N MET A 406 2.88 8.33 -1.74
CA MET A 406 2.54 9.25 -2.81
C MET A 406 1.73 10.43 -2.28
N TRP A 407 1.94 11.60 -2.89
CA TRP A 407 1.15 12.79 -2.64
C TRP A 407 0.74 13.45 -3.96
N PRO A 408 -0.55 13.80 -4.20
CA PRO A 408 -1.70 13.67 -3.29
C PRO A 408 -1.99 12.24 -2.83
N GLY A 409 -2.70 12.10 -1.71
CA GLY A 409 -2.96 10.79 -1.09
C GLY A 409 -3.79 9.88 -1.98
N ALA A 410 -4.77 10.44 -2.70
CA ALA A 410 -5.55 9.74 -3.72
C ALA A 410 -4.71 9.48 -5.00
N ALA A 411 -3.77 8.55 -4.92
CA ALA A 411 -2.90 8.15 -6.01
C ALA A 411 -2.59 6.64 -5.99
N VAL A 412 -2.40 6.06 -7.18
CA VAL A 412 -2.05 4.65 -7.35
C VAL A 412 -0.90 4.55 -8.36
N SER A 413 0.09 3.71 -8.07
CA SER A 413 1.19 3.43 -8.98
C SER A 413 1.55 1.95 -8.99
N GLY A 414 1.96 1.43 -10.13
CA GLY A 414 2.40 0.05 -10.23
C GLY A 414 2.92 -0.29 -11.62
N PHE A 415 3.14 -1.58 -11.82
CA PHE A 415 3.59 -2.14 -13.09
C PHE A 415 2.45 -2.92 -13.76
N TYR A 416 2.58 -3.22 -15.05
CA TYR A 416 1.68 -4.10 -15.79
C TYR A 416 2.45 -5.30 -16.33
N LEU A 417 1.88 -6.49 -16.17
CA LEU A 417 2.37 -7.75 -16.72
C LEU A 417 1.29 -8.41 -17.55
N SER A 418 1.63 -8.86 -18.75
CA SER A 418 0.65 -9.41 -19.70
C SER A 418 0.56 -10.94 -19.71
N HIS A 419 1.50 -11.65 -19.07
CA HIS A 419 1.53 -13.11 -19.15
C HIS A 419 0.24 -13.70 -18.54
N PRO A 420 -0.43 -14.66 -19.20
CA PRO A 420 -1.73 -15.18 -18.75
C PRO A 420 -1.69 -15.90 -17.38
N ASP A 421 -0.56 -16.51 -17.03
CA ASP A 421 -0.40 -17.17 -15.73
C ASP A 421 0.09 -16.23 -14.60
N SER A 422 0.28 -14.94 -14.91
CA SER A 422 0.64 -13.96 -13.89
C SER A 422 -0.48 -13.82 -12.87
N GLN A 423 -0.10 -13.80 -11.59
CA GLN A 423 -1.05 -13.80 -10.48
C GLN A 423 -0.49 -13.05 -9.29
N TYR A 424 -1.38 -12.49 -8.45
CA TYR A 424 -0.98 -11.98 -7.15
C TYR A 424 -0.67 -13.11 -6.18
N PHE A 425 0.43 -12.96 -5.46
CA PHE A 425 0.84 -13.86 -4.38
C PHE A 425 1.46 -13.03 -3.26
N ALA A 426 1.61 -13.60 -2.07
CA ALA A 426 2.41 -12.97 -1.02
C ALA A 426 3.84 -13.51 -1.04
N VAL A 427 4.84 -12.64 -1.14
CA VAL A 427 6.26 -13.01 -0.94
C VAL A 427 6.46 -13.65 0.43
N ALA A 428 5.74 -13.16 1.44
CA ALA A 428 5.79 -13.60 2.83
C ALA A 428 7.18 -13.42 3.44
N LYS A 429 7.63 -14.39 4.25
CA LYS A 429 8.88 -14.30 5.00
C LYS A 429 10.09 -14.78 4.19
N ILE A 430 11.17 -13.99 4.19
CA ILE A 430 12.45 -14.23 3.51
C ILE A 430 13.60 -14.38 4.50
N GLU A 431 14.57 -15.21 4.16
CA GLU A 431 15.77 -15.49 4.93
C GLU A 431 16.91 -14.50 4.61
N ARG A 432 17.93 -14.50 5.47
CA ARG A 432 19.06 -13.55 5.40
C ARG A 432 19.81 -13.59 4.07
N ASP A 433 19.96 -14.76 3.48
CA ASP A 433 20.67 -14.92 2.20
C ASP A 433 19.99 -14.15 1.05
N GLN A 434 18.66 -14.08 1.03
CA GLN A 434 17.93 -13.26 0.07
C GLN A 434 18.03 -11.76 0.37
N VAL A 435 18.05 -11.37 1.64
CA VAL A 435 18.21 -9.96 2.02
C VAL A 435 19.60 -9.46 1.63
N GLU A 436 20.65 -10.24 1.87
CA GLU A 436 22.02 -9.92 1.44
C GLU A 436 22.13 -9.84 -0.08
N ASP A 437 21.49 -10.76 -0.81
CA ASP A 437 21.44 -10.75 -2.26
C ASP A 437 20.68 -9.54 -2.83
N TYR A 438 19.54 -9.19 -2.23
CA TYR A 438 18.75 -8.02 -2.59
C TYR A 438 19.49 -6.72 -2.30
N ALA A 439 20.13 -6.62 -1.13
CA ALA A 439 20.97 -5.47 -0.77
C ALA A 439 22.07 -5.24 -1.82
N ARG A 440 22.77 -6.30 -2.23
CA ARG A 440 23.78 -6.22 -3.28
C ARG A 440 23.20 -5.74 -4.62
N ARG A 441 22.04 -6.27 -5.04
CA ARG A 441 21.37 -5.86 -6.30
C ARG A 441 20.95 -4.39 -6.29
N LYS A 442 20.48 -3.89 -5.14
CA LYS A 442 20.08 -2.48 -4.94
C LYS A 442 21.25 -1.52 -4.68
N GLY A 443 22.45 -2.03 -4.43
CA GLY A 443 23.58 -1.22 -3.96
C GLY A 443 23.41 -0.71 -2.52
N TRP A 444 22.60 -1.40 -1.72
CA TRP A 444 22.35 -1.09 -0.32
C TRP A 444 23.29 -1.84 0.61
N THR A 445 23.44 -1.29 1.82
CA THR A 445 23.94 -2.05 2.96
C THR A 445 22.90 -3.08 3.41
N LEU A 446 23.35 -4.12 4.11
CA LEU A 446 22.43 -5.10 4.70
C LEU A 446 21.45 -4.44 5.68
N VAL A 447 21.91 -3.47 6.47
CA VAL A 447 21.08 -2.75 7.46
C VAL A 447 19.97 -1.96 6.76
N GLU A 448 20.26 -1.31 5.64
CA GLU A 448 19.24 -0.61 4.85
C GLU A 448 18.21 -1.58 4.27
N ALA A 449 18.65 -2.72 3.72
CA ALA A 449 17.73 -3.74 3.22
C ALA A 449 16.86 -4.33 4.35
N GLU A 450 17.44 -4.60 5.53
CA GLU A 450 16.71 -5.09 6.70
C GLU A 450 15.67 -4.08 7.21
N ARG A 451 15.94 -2.77 7.11
CA ARG A 451 14.97 -1.71 7.45
C ARG A 451 13.78 -1.75 6.50
N TRP A 452 14.01 -1.70 5.19
CA TRP A 452 12.91 -1.66 4.20
C TRP A 452 12.14 -2.98 4.13
N LEU A 453 12.81 -4.11 4.35
CA LEU A 453 12.20 -5.44 4.30
C LEU A 453 11.79 -5.97 5.68
N ALA A 454 11.78 -5.13 6.72
CA ALA A 454 11.44 -5.52 8.10
C ALA A 454 10.14 -6.35 8.21
N PRO A 455 9.04 -6.02 7.49
CA PRO A 455 7.81 -6.83 7.50
C PRO A 455 8.00 -8.24 6.95
N ASN A 456 8.98 -8.44 6.07
CA ASN A 456 9.26 -9.69 5.37
C ASN A 456 10.39 -10.51 6.00
N LEU A 457 11.13 -10.01 7.00
CA LEU A 457 12.22 -10.78 7.59
C LEU A 457 11.73 -12.02 8.37
N ALA A 458 12.34 -13.18 8.07
CA ALA A 458 12.17 -14.44 8.80
C ALA A 458 13.08 -14.56 10.03
N TYR A 459 14.03 -13.66 10.19
CA TYR A 459 15.01 -13.63 11.28
C TYR A 459 14.90 -12.32 12.08
N GLN A 460 15.72 -12.14 13.11
CA GLN A 460 15.86 -10.84 13.78
C GLN A 460 17.13 -10.18 13.22
N PRO A 461 17.03 -8.99 12.60
CA PRO A 461 18.19 -8.23 12.18
C PRO A 461 19.09 -7.91 13.39
N GLY A 462 20.40 -7.86 13.15
CA GLY A 462 21.45 -7.81 14.17
C GLY A 462 21.97 -6.41 14.46
#